data_AF-A0A2X3EU92-F1
#
_entry.id   AF-A0A2X3EU92-F1
#
_cell.length_a   1.000
_cell.length_b   1.000
_cell.length_c   1.000
_cell.angle_alpha   90.00
_cell.angle_beta   90.00
_cell.angle_gamma   90.00
#
_symmetry.space_group_name_H-M   'P 1'
#
loop_
_entity.id
_entity.type
_entity.pdbx_description
1 polymer ?
#
loop_
_entity_poly.entity_id
_entity_poly.type
_entity_poly.pdbx_seq_one_letter_code
_entity_poly.pdbx_strand_id
1 'polypeptide(L)'
;MLSAIVIEIVLTCGFLLVIHGATDKHAPAGFAPIAIGLALTLIHLISIPVTNTSVNPARSTAVAIFQGGWALQQLWLFWVMPIVGGILGGVLYRTLLEKRD
;
A
#
# COMPACT_ATOMS: atom_id res chain seq x y z
N MET A 1 12.16 13.64 3.41
CA MET A 1 12.11 12.23 3.89
C MET A 1 10.91 11.96 4.77
N LEU A 2 10.63 12.77 5.81
CA LEU A 2 9.49 12.54 6.71
C LEU A 2 8.15 12.38 5.97
N SER A 3 7.82 13.28 5.04
CA SER A 3 6.57 13.19 4.26
C SER A 3 6.46 11.88 3.46
N ALA A 4 7.57 11.39 2.89
CA ALA A 4 7.61 10.13 2.15
C ALA A 4 7.38 8.91 3.07
N ILE A 5 7.98 8.92 4.26
CA ILE A 5 7.78 7.88 5.28
C ILE A 5 6.32 7.81 5.71
N VAL A 6 5.74 8.96 6.08
CA VAL A 6 4.35 9.03 6.57
C VAL A 6 3.37 8.58 5.49
N ILE A 7 3.51 9.10 4.26
CA ILE A 7 2.54 8.83 3.20
C ILE A 7 2.60 7.37 2.72
N GLU A 8 3.80 6.77 2.59
CA GLU A 8 3.94 5.37 2.17
C GLU A 8 3.39 4.40 3.22
N ILE A 9 3.62 4.67 4.52
CA ILE A 9 3.07 3.85 5.61
C ILE A 9 1.54 3.96 5.65
N VAL A 10 0.99 5.18 5.68
CA VAL A 10 -0.46 5.40 5.84
C VAL A 10 -1.23 4.85 4.65
N LEU A 11 -0.79 5.12 3.42
CA LEU A 11 -1.50 4.67 2.22
C LEU A 11 -1.39 3.16 2.04
N THR A 12 -0.25 2.53 2.34
CA THR A 12 -0.15 1.06 2.27
C THR A 12 -0.96 0.39 3.37
N CYS A 13 -1.00 0.97 4.58
CA CYS A 13 -1.89 0.52 5.66
C CYS A 13 -3.36 0.57 5.23
N GLY A 14 -3.81 1.71 4.68
CA GLY A 14 -5.15 1.85 4.13
C GLY A 14 -5.44 0.86 3.00
N PHE A 15 -4.46 0.61 2.12
CA PHE A 15 -4.61 -0.34 1.04
C PHE A 15 -4.86 -1.76 1.54
N LEU A 16 -4.09 -2.22 2.54
CA LEU A 16 -4.28 -3.54 3.13
C LEU A 16 -5.59 -3.64 3.92
N LEU A 17 -6.02 -2.55 4.59
CA LEU A 17 -7.35 -2.49 5.21
C LEU A 17 -8.47 -2.68 4.16
N VAL A 18 -8.37 -2.01 3.01
CA VAL A 18 -9.34 -2.17 1.90
C VAL A 18 -9.31 -3.59 1.36
N ILE A 19 -8.14 -4.16 1.11
CA ILE A 19 -8.01 -5.53 0.60
C ILE A 19 -8.68 -6.50 1.57
N HIS A 20 -8.29 -6.49 2.85
CA HIS A 20 -8.87 -7.39 3.85
C HIS A 20 -10.38 -7.22 3.98
N GLY A 21 -10.87 -5.98 4.06
CA GLY A 21 -12.31 -5.70 4.18
C GLY A 21 -13.11 -6.10 2.94
N ALA A 22 -12.59 -5.84 1.75
CA ALA A 22 -13.27 -6.15 0.50
C ALA A 22 -13.29 -7.66 0.20
N THR A 23 -12.35 -8.43 0.77
CA THR A 23 -12.27 -9.89 0.63
C THR A 23 -12.77 -10.66 1.86
N ASP A 24 -13.33 -9.97 2.85
CA ASP A 24 -13.89 -10.61 4.04
C ASP A 24 -15.06 -11.54 3.66
N LYS A 25 -15.26 -12.63 4.41
CA LYS A 25 -16.36 -13.58 4.18
C LYS A 25 -17.75 -12.92 4.27
N HIS A 26 -17.86 -11.80 4.97
CA HIS A 26 -19.10 -11.03 5.10
C HIS A 26 -19.26 -9.93 4.05
N ALA A 27 -18.24 -9.67 3.24
CA ALA A 27 -18.33 -8.69 2.17
C ALA A 27 -19.14 -9.25 0.98
N PRO A 28 -19.92 -8.42 0.26
CA PRO A 28 -20.62 -8.85 -0.95
C PRO A 28 -19.65 -9.45 -1.98
N ALA A 29 -19.87 -10.72 -2.32
CA ALA A 29 -19.00 -11.44 -3.25
C ALA A 29 -18.97 -10.78 -4.64
N GLY A 30 -17.79 -10.77 -5.27
CA GLY A 30 -17.58 -10.25 -6.63
C GLY A 30 -17.14 -8.78 -6.73
N PHE A 31 -17.24 -7.99 -5.64
CA PHE A 31 -16.90 -6.56 -5.69
C PHE A 31 -15.45 -6.23 -5.31
N ALA A 32 -14.70 -7.18 -4.76
CA ALA A 32 -13.31 -6.95 -4.32
C ALA A 32 -12.39 -6.36 -5.40
N PRO A 33 -12.39 -6.82 -6.66
CA PRO A 33 -11.49 -6.27 -7.68
C PRO A 33 -11.71 -4.78 -7.95
N ILE A 34 -12.98 -4.33 -7.97
CA ILE A 34 -13.31 -2.92 -8.19
C ILE A 34 -12.88 -2.07 -6.99
N ALA A 35 -13.16 -2.52 -5.76
CA ALA A 35 -12.77 -1.81 -4.55
C ALA A 35 -11.24 -1.66 -4.45
N ILE A 36 -10.49 -2.74 -4.70
CA ILE A 36 -9.02 -2.75 -4.64
C ILE A 36 -8.43 -1.90 -5.76
N GLY A 37 -8.94 -2.03 -7.00
CA GLY A 37 -8.46 -1.25 -8.14
C GLY A 37 -8.65 0.25 -7.94
N LEU A 38 -9.85 0.68 -7.54
CA LEU A 38 -10.14 2.09 -7.28
C LEU A 38 -9.40 2.64 -6.05
N ALA A 39 -9.16 1.81 -5.03
CA ALA A 39 -8.30 2.20 -3.90
C ALA A 39 -6.86 2.48 -4.35
N LEU A 40 -6.31 1.66 -5.25
CA LEU A 40 -4.98 1.93 -5.81
C LEU A 40 -4.98 3.21 -6.68
N THR A 41 -6.03 3.45 -7.46
CA THR A 41 -6.19 4.73 -8.19
C THR A 41 -6.20 5.92 -7.24
N LEU A 42 -6.96 5.85 -6.15
CA LEU A 42 -7.00 6.90 -5.13
C LEU A 42 -5.62 7.16 -4.51
N ILE A 43 -4.90 6.10 -4.17
CA ILE A 43 -3.54 6.19 -3.61
C ILE A 43 -2.62 6.98 -4.56
N HIS A 44 -2.71 6.73 -5.86
CA HIS A 44 -1.95 7.48 -6.87
C HIS A 44 -2.36 8.95 -6.94
N LEU A 45 -3.66 9.24 -6.96
CA LEU A 45 -4.18 10.62 -6.97
C LEU A 45 -3.67 11.45 -5.79
N ILE A 46 -3.39 10.81 -4.65
CA ILE A 46 -2.88 11.47 -3.44
C ILE A 46 -1.34 11.58 -3.45
N SER A 47 -0.63 10.51 -3.79
CA SER A 47 0.81 10.39 -3.44
C SER A 47 1.79 10.60 -4.59
N ILE A 48 1.33 10.69 -5.85
CA ILE A 48 2.22 10.96 -6.99
C ILE A 48 3.10 12.20 -6.73
N PRO A 49 2.57 13.35 -6.25
CA PRO A 49 3.38 14.55 -6.03
C PRO A 49 4.44 14.41 -4.92
N VAL A 50 4.35 13.39 -4.05
CA VAL A 50 5.23 13.24 -2.88
C VAL A 50 6.33 12.21 -3.13
N THR A 51 5.97 11.03 -3.65
CA THR A 51 6.91 9.90 -3.83
C THR A 51 6.85 9.27 -5.21
N ASN A 52 6.06 9.84 -6.14
CA ASN A 52 5.68 9.20 -7.40
C ASN A 52 4.95 7.85 -7.19
N THR A 53 4.39 7.67 -5.99
CA THR A 53 3.63 6.51 -5.50
C THR A 53 4.36 5.18 -5.65
N SER A 54 4.88 4.66 -4.54
CA SER A 54 5.31 3.26 -4.48
C SER A 54 4.17 2.34 -4.07
N VAL A 55 3.88 2.26 -2.77
CA VAL A 55 3.02 1.27 -2.08
C VAL A 55 3.23 -0.19 -2.54
N ASN A 56 4.33 -0.47 -3.24
CA ASN A 56 4.63 -1.73 -3.90
C ASN A 56 6.15 -1.84 -4.15
N PRO A 57 6.87 -2.59 -3.31
CA PRO A 57 8.32 -2.74 -3.42
C PRO A 57 8.78 -3.32 -4.77
N ALA A 58 8.02 -4.26 -5.34
CA ALA A 58 8.34 -4.86 -6.64
C ALA A 58 8.25 -3.83 -7.77
N ARG A 59 7.21 -2.99 -7.78
CA ARG A 59 7.04 -1.90 -8.75
C ARG A 59 8.16 -0.87 -8.64
N SER A 60 8.57 -0.51 -7.43
CA SER A 60 9.70 0.42 -7.24
C SER A 60 11.02 -0.18 -7.70
N THR A 61 11.25 -1.46 -7.41
CA THR A 61 12.46 -2.18 -7.82
C THR A 61 12.55 -2.29 -9.35
N ALA A 62 11.43 -2.63 -9.99
CA ALA A 62 11.35 -2.82 -11.43
C ALA A 62 11.84 -1.60 -12.22
N VAL A 63 11.53 -0.38 -11.77
CA VAL A 63 11.97 0.85 -12.46
C VAL A 63 13.34 1.34 -11.97
N ALA A 64 13.67 1.14 -10.69
CA ALA A 64 14.92 1.62 -10.09
C ALA A 64 16.16 0.96 -10.70
N ILE A 65 16.07 -0.33 -11.09
CA ILE A 65 17.18 -1.05 -11.72
C ILE A 65 17.61 -0.40 -13.04
N PHE A 66 16.64 0.05 -13.85
CA PHE A 66 16.93 0.70 -15.14
C PHE A 66 17.29 2.19 -14.97
N GLN A 67 16.77 2.86 -13.93
CA GLN A 67 17.15 4.23 -13.62
C GLN A 67 18.58 4.31 -13.06
N GLY A 68 19.00 3.34 -12.23
CA GLY A 68 20.30 3.32 -11.57
C GLY A 68 20.44 4.40 -10.50
N GLY A 69 21.67 4.83 -10.22
CA GLY A 69 21.99 6.04 -9.45
C GLY A 69 21.17 6.26 -8.18
N TRP A 70 20.48 7.40 -8.13
CA TRP A 70 19.73 7.84 -6.95
C TRP A 70 18.51 6.95 -6.65
N ALA A 71 17.87 6.32 -7.64
CA ALA A 71 16.72 5.45 -7.38
C ALA A 71 17.13 4.19 -6.60
N LEU A 72 18.27 3.58 -6.94
CA LEU A 72 18.80 2.45 -6.17
C LEU A 72 19.22 2.86 -4.75
N GLN A 73 19.82 4.03 -4.59
CA GLN A 73 20.20 4.57 -3.28
C GLN A 73 18.99 4.80 -2.35
N GLN A 74 17.82 5.12 -2.93
CA GLN A 74 16.58 5.38 -2.19
C GLN A 74 15.64 4.17 -2.11
N LEU A 75 15.90 3.09 -2.88
CA LEU A 75 15.00 1.95 -3.04
C LEU A 75 14.62 1.28 -1.71
N TRP A 76 15.52 1.27 -0.73
CA TRP A 76 15.28 0.67 0.58
C TRP A 76 14.04 1.27 1.27
N LEU A 77 13.77 2.57 1.11
CA LEU A 77 12.62 3.23 1.72
C LEU A 77 11.31 2.63 1.17
N PHE A 78 11.28 2.38 -0.14
CA PHE A 78 10.13 1.81 -0.85
C PHE A 78 9.99 0.30 -0.66
N TRP A 79 10.91 -0.33 0.05
CA TRP A 79 10.72 -1.68 0.60
C TRP A 79 10.18 -1.62 2.02
N VAL A 80 10.89 -0.91 2.91
CA VAL A 80 10.59 -0.95 4.34
C VAL A 80 9.25 -0.27 4.64
N MET A 81 8.99 0.93 4.10
CA MET A 81 7.80 1.70 4.45
C MET A 81 6.49 1.04 3.98
N PRO A 82 6.37 0.53 2.73
CA PRO A 82 5.17 -0.20 2.33
C PRO A 82 4.96 -1.50 3.11
N ILE A 83 6.02 -2.26 3.41
CA ILE A 83 5.89 -3.50 4.21
C ILE A 83 5.39 -3.19 5.62
N VAL A 84 5.96 -2.17 6.28
CA VAL A 84 5.50 -1.73 7.60
C VAL A 84 4.04 -1.30 7.54
N GLY A 85 3.67 -0.46 6.57
CA GLY A 85 2.28 -0.04 6.37
C GLY A 85 1.34 -1.21 6.16
N GLY A 86 1.71 -2.17 5.29
CA GLY A 86 0.89 -3.34 5.01
C GLY A 86 0.67 -4.25 6.22
N ILE A 87 1.72 -4.49 7.02
CA ILE A 87 1.61 -5.24 8.27
C ILE A 87 0.66 -4.53 9.24
N LEU A 88 0.78 -3.21 9.40
CA LEU A 88 -0.12 -2.43 10.25
C LEU A 88 -1.58 -2.54 9.78
N GLY A 89 -1.83 -2.43 8.48
CA GLY A 89 -3.17 -2.58 7.91
C GLY A 89 -3.77 -3.96 8.18
N GLY A 90 -3.00 -5.02 7.96
CA GLY A 90 -3.43 -6.39 8.26
C GLY A 90 -3.67 -6.64 9.74
N VAL A 91 -2.79 -6.16 10.62
CA VAL A 91 -2.96 -6.28 12.08
C VAL A 91 -4.19 -5.52 12.55
N LEU A 92 -4.38 -4.27 12.10
CA LEU A 92 -5.54 -3.46 12.45
C LEU A 92 -6.84 -4.14 12.01
N TYR A 93 -6.89 -4.65 10.78
CA TYR A 93 -8.06 -5.38 10.32
C TYR A 93 -8.34 -6.59 11.21
N ARG A 94 -7.34 -7.46 11.38
CA ARG A 94 -7.46 -8.72 12.11
C ARG A 94 -7.84 -8.56 13.59
N THR A 95 -7.39 -7.47 14.22
CA THR A 95 -7.57 -7.27 15.66
C THR A 95 -8.79 -6.44 16.01
N LEU A 96 -9.21 -5.52 15.14
CA LEU A 96 -10.27 -4.56 15.45
C LEU A 96 -11.52 -4.69 14.57
N LEU A 97 -11.39 -5.19 13.34
CA LEU A 97 -12.46 -5.12 12.32
C LEU A 97 -12.96 -6.49 11.85
N GLU A 98 -12.10 -7.50 11.87
CA GLU A 98 -12.43 -8.85 11.47
C GLU A 98 -13.52 -9.42 12.39
N LYS A 99 -14.69 -9.70 11.80
CA LYS A 99 -15.77 -10.38 12.51
C LYS A 99 -15.46 -11.87 12.55
N ARG A 100 -15.39 -12.41 13.77
CA ARG A 100 -15.23 -13.84 14.02
C ARG A 100 -16.60 -14.39 14.43
N ASP A 101 -16.97 -15.51 13.81
CA ASP A 101 -18.17 -16.24 14.20
C ASP A 101 -17.89 -17.04 15.49
#